data_AF-A0A258BGG6-F1
#
_entry.id   AF-A0A258BGG6-F1
#
_cell.length_a   1.000
_cell.length_b   1.000
_cell.length_c   1.000
_cell.angle_alpha   90.00
_cell.angle_beta   90.00
_cell.angle_gamma   90.00
#
_symmetry.space_group_name_H-M   'P 1'
#
loop_
_entity.id
_entity.type
_entity.pdbx_description
1 polymer ?
#
loop_
_entity_poly.entity_id
_entity_poly.type
_entity_poly.pdbx_seq_one_letter_code
_entity_poly.pdbx_strand_id
1 'polypeptide(L)' 'GGWYCPCHGSHYDTSGRIRKGPAPSNLPVPNYRWVSDSVVNISL' A
#
# COMPACT_ATOMS: atom_id res chain seq x y z
N GLY A 1 2.04 3.25 13.85
CA GLY A 1 1.00 3.67 12.90
C GLY A 1 1.34 3.10 11.54
N GLY A 2 0.37 2.47 10.87
CA GLY A 2 0.58 1.71 9.65
C GLY A 2 -0.63 0.81 9.39
N TRP A 3 -0.45 -0.28 8.65
CA TRP A 3 -1.52 -1.22 8.33
C TRP A 3 -1.28 -2.59 8.94
N TYR A 4 -2.37 -3.28 9.26
CA TYR A 4 -2.34 -4.63 9.83
C TYR A 4 -3.25 -5.56 9.00
N CYS A 5 -2.68 -6.67 8.53
CA CYS A 5 -3.44 -7.73 7.88
C CYS A 5 -3.82 -8.80 8.92
N PRO A 6 -5.10 -8.93 9.30
CA PRO A 6 -5.51 -9.84 10.37
C PRO A 6 -5.44 -11.31 9.98
N CYS A 7 -5.31 -11.63 8.68
CA CYS A 7 -5.30 -13.01 8.20
C CYS A 7 -4.11 -13.81 8.76
N HIS A 8 -2.91 -13.22 8.72
CA HIS A 8 -1.67 -13.91 9.14
C HIS A 8 -0.70 -13.00 9.93
N GLY A 9 -1.19 -11.83 10.37
CA GLY A 9 -0.42 -10.93 11.24
C GLY A 9 0.69 -10.17 10.52
N SER A 10 0.49 -9.75 9.27
CA SER A 10 1.44 -8.87 8.58
C SER A 10 1.25 -7.41 9.01
N HIS A 11 2.35 -6.72 9.30
CA HIS A 11 2.39 -5.31 9.65
C HIS A 11 3.14 -4.51 8.59
N TYR A 12 2.53 -3.42 8.14
CA TYR A 12 3.10 -2.48 7.19
C TYR A 12 3.28 -1.11 7.87
N ASP A 13 4.33 -0.38 7.51
CA ASP A 13 4.45 1.03 7.91
C ASP A 13 3.51 1.94 7.11
N THR A 14 3.46 3.25 7.39
CA THR A 14 2.60 4.23 6.71
C THR A 14 2.93 4.49 5.23
N SER A 15 3.95 3.86 4.66
CA SER A 15 4.23 3.88 3.21
C SER A 15 3.90 2.56 2.52
N GLY A 16 3.29 1.61 3.23
CA GLY A 16 2.84 0.32 2.71
C GLY A 16 3.98 -0.70 2.64
N ARG A 17 5.11 -0.43 3.30
CA ARG A 17 6.27 -1.33 3.29
C ARG A 17 6.12 -2.41 4.34
N ILE A 18 6.40 -3.66 3.99
CA ILE A 18 6.36 -4.78 4.92
C ILE A 18 7.43 -4.61 6.01
N ARG A 19 7.01 -4.72 7.26
CA ARG A 19 7.91 -4.63 8.43
C ARG A 19 7.93 -5.91 9.26
N LYS A 20 6.84 -6.68 9.25
CA LYS A 20 6.72 -7.94 10.00
C LYS A 20 5.63 -8.82 9.39
N GLY A 21 5.77 -10.13 9.54
CA GLY A 21 4.78 -11.13 9.16
C GLY A 21 5.12 -11.82 7.83
N PRO A 22 4.27 -12.74 7.37
CA PRO A 22 4.60 -13.64 6.26
C PRO A 22 4.45 -13.02 4.87
N ALA A 23 4.00 -11.76 4.76
CA ALA A 23 3.88 -11.12 3.45
C ALA A 23 5.27 -10.96 2.81
N PRO A 24 5.47 -11.41 1.56
CA PRO A 24 6.80 -11.44 0.94
C PRO A 24 7.25 -10.09 0.39
N SER A 25 6.35 -9.11 0.28
CA SER A 25 6.61 -7.85 -0.39
C SER A 25 5.83 -6.69 0.23
N ASN A 26 6.20 -5.47 -0.17
CA ASN A 26 5.43 -4.26 0.10
C ASN A 26 4.09 -4.29 -0.65
N LEU A 27 3.14 -3.46 -0.21
CA LEU A 27 1.88 -3.26 -0.95
C LEU A 27 2.19 -2.68 -2.35
N PRO A 28 1.56 -3.21 -3.42
CA PRO A 28 1.75 -2.68 -4.75
C PRO A 28 1.21 -1.25 -4.83
N VAL A 29 1.96 -0.39 -5.51
CA VAL A 29 1.48 0.94 -5.90
C VAL A 29 0.93 0.82 -7.32
N PRO A 30 -0.36 1.08 -7.55
CA PRO A 30 -0.92 1.00 -8.90
C PRO A 30 -0.34 2.11 -9.79
N ASN A 31 -0.48 1.96 -11.10
CA ASN A 31 -0.18 3.07 -12.01
C ASN A 31 -1.23 4.17 -11.81
N TYR A 32 -0.77 5.41 -11.67
CA TYR A 32 -1.65 6.56 -11.53
C TYR A 32 -1.07 7.79 -12.22
N ARG A 33 -1.94 8.74 -12.55
CA ARG A 33 -1.54 10.08 -13.02
C ARG A 33 -2.46 11.13 -12.45
N TRP A 34 -1.91 12.31 -12.20
CA TRP A 34 -2.70 13.50 -11.91
C TRP A 34 -3.37 13.98 -13.20
N VAL A 35 -4.67 14.27 -13.13
CA VAL A 35 -5.41 14.91 -14.23
C VAL A 35 -5.69 16.38 -13.95
N SER A 36 -5.62 16.78 -12.68
CA SER A 36 -5.57 18.16 -12.19
C SER A 36 -4.95 18.15 -10.79
N ASP A 37 -4.78 19.32 -10.17
CA ASP A 37 -4.16 19.46 -8.83
C ASP A 37 -4.87 18.68 -7.72
N SER A 38 -6.18 18.38 -7.89
CA SER A 38 -7.01 17.70 -6.89
C SER A 38 -7.65 16.40 -7.38
N VAL A 39 -7.34 15.96 -8.60
CA VAL A 39 -7.95 14.75 -9.19
C VAL A 39 -6.86 13.80 -9.68
N VAL A 40 -6.95 12.55 -9.22
CA VAL A 40 -6.07 11.44 -9.62
C VAL A 40 -6.87 10.43 -10.42
N ASN A 41 -6.32 10.00 -11.56
CA ASN A 41 -6.79 8.83 -12.27
C ASN A 41 -5.90 7.63 -11.93
N ILE A 42 -6.51 6.54 -11.47
CA ILE A 42 -5.86 5.28 -11.11
C ILE A 42 -6.21 4.24 -12.18
N SER A 43 -5.18 3.63 -12.77
CA SER A 43 -5.33 2.55 -13.75
C SER A 43 -5.00 1.22 -13.08
N LEU A 44 -5.94 0.27 -13.10
CA LEU A 44 -5.77 -1.09 -12.59
C LEU A 44 -5.39 -2.05 -13.72
#